data_AF-A0A812VSQ4-F1
#
_entry.id   AF-A0A812VSQ4-F1
#
_cell.length_a   1.000
_cell.length_b   1.000
_cell.length_c   1.000
_cell.angle_alpha   90.00
_cell.angle_beta   90.00
_cell.angle_gamma   90.00
#
_symmetry.space_group_name_H-M   'P 1'
#
loop_
_entity.id
_entity.type
_entity.pdbx_description
1 polymer ?
#
loop_
_entity_poly.entity_id
_entity_poly.type
_entity_poly.pdbx_seq_one_letter_code
_entity_poly.pdbx_strand_id
1 'polypeptide(L)'
;MLQKGLLEEVAGGIVSLDTPAADAIGRYRQVIEYLTRPEPKYGDAAGLVELDPAFMWIETDPAKLAMIGAEMNRLCGLDEYDFAAEAEEDEEVRQRQAEQASTMAWTFTSVLEQGEVLTPQELSELLPRADECTRRVPHASRQRPTKVCTVAFDSDVVYGKVYWPGRHRKWGWGNPLGKLHRQGLQLCQSSGWQAVQEDDDSIVPAFCWPTRQAGKFPASQMVADVLPLIRPFPQDFTGRLDNKAQLAIHLQAAGHSDIHPATWDAQEFLADPPGEQGLFFLKHSLGVKGTGVHLFERSSLLERLRELGHKGSKQFIVQRYVWPPALRNGRKWVLRAHALLHGLPDGTLGLYCHDDIITLEYGQPYTEQLDLRAAHISNVAKLKHLPKPTLVEDPGLRQQVQQLTRQVFGAVAEYAPRGPYAPKESELCQVFGLDIILDAGGKAWLLEVNDYPAIGSGTMEHVDTAVYTRLVRDVLLLVVSPKLDGVDSNPGGWVSLSLPTARKVVCFSPAARVSAEMFLLSRQYMASPAFA
;
A
#
# COMPACT_ATOMS: atom_id res chain seq x y z
N MET A 1 -19.27 24.94 30.23
CA MET A 1 -20.02 24.02 29.35
C MET A 1 -19.36 22.66 29.22
N LEU A 2 -18.02 22.52 29.25
CA LEU A 2 -17.35 21.22 29.40
C LEU A 2 -17.68 20.50 30.73
N GLN A 3 -17.84 21.25 31.82
CA GLN A 3 -18.09 20.69 33.15
C GLN A 3 -19.50 20.08 33.35
N LYS A 4 -20.45 20.35 32.43
CA LYS A 4 -21.82 19.83 32.52
C LYS A 4 -22.03 18.56 31.68
N GLY A 5 -21.15 18.29 30.72
CA GLY A 5 -21.13 17.03 29.96
C GLY A 5 -20.50 15.87 30.74
N LEU A 6 -19.43 16.15 31.51
CA LEU A 6 -18.75 15.12 32.31
C LEU A 6 -19.59 14.57 33.48
N LEU A 7 -20.41 15.42 34.12
CA LEU A 7 -21.26 14.99 35.25
C LEU A 7 -22.42 14.08 34.82
N GLU A 8 -22.78 14.06 33.54
CA GLU A 8 -23.80 13.15 32.99
C GLU A 8 -23.20 11.79 32.59
N GLU A 9 -21.88 11.69 32.35
CA GLU A 9 -21.18 10.41 32.09
C GLU A 9 -20.86 9.64 33.37
N VAL A 10 -20.47 10.32 34.46
CA VAL A 10 -20.12 9.67 35.74
C VAL A 10 -21.35 9.12 36.48
N ALA A 11 -22.53 9.70 36.29
CA ALA A 11 -23.77 9.19 36.90
C ALA A 11 -24.34 7.91 36.22
N GLY A 12 -23.76 7.48 35.09
CA GLY A 12 -24.28 6.40 34.26
C GLY A 12 -23.53 5.07 34.27
N GLY A 13 -22.34 4.99 34.88
CA GLY A 13 -21.57 3.73 35.00
C GLY A 13 -21.05 3.16 33.68
N ILE A 14 -20.46 3.98 32.78
CA ILE A 14 -19.96 3.55 31.47
C ILE A 14 -18.50 3.99 31.27
N VAL A 15 -17.57 3.04 31.09
CA VAL A 15 -16.13 3.26 30.84
C VAL A 15 -15.84 3.08 29.34
N SER A 16 -15.68 4.12 28.51
CA SER A 16 -15.51 4.04 27.03
C SER A 16 -14.26 3.28 26.53
N LEU A 17 -14.20 2.85 25.25
CA LEU A 17 -12.98 2.34 24.58
C LEU A 17 -11.87 3.39 24.41
N ASP A 18 -12.20 4.66 24.58
CA ASP A 18 -11.24 5.76 24.66
C ASP A 18 -10.65 5.91 26.06
N THR A 19 -10.92 4.95 26.95
CA THR A 19 -10.31 4.95 28.27
C THR A 19 -8.86 4.51 28.14
N PRO A 20 -7.92 5.35 28.59
CA PRO A 20 -6.52 5.11 28.30
C PRO A 20 -5.92 3.82 28.89
N ALA A 21 -6.56 3.20 29.89
CA ALA A 21 -6.19 1.88 30.39
C ALA A 21 -6.28 0.80 29.29
N ALA A 22 -7.28 0.88 28.40
CA ALA A 22 -7.41 -0.03 27.26
C ALA A 22 -6.32 0.21 26.18
N ASP A 23 -5.90 1.46 25.98
CA ASP A 23 -4.81 1.81 25.05
C ASP A 23 -3.44 1.38 25.59
N ALA A 24 -3.18 1.58 26.88
CA ALA A 24 -1.96 1.13 27.56
C ALA A 24 -1.81 -0.40 27.48
N ILE A 25 -2.87 -1.16 27.80
CA ILE A 25 -2.87 -2.63 27.67
C ILE A 25 -2.66 -3.06 26.21
N GLY A 26 -3.25 -2.34 25.25
CA GLY A 26 -3.03 -2.56 23.82
C GLY A 26 -1.57 -2.36 23.39
N ARG A 27 -0.88 -1.35 23.93
CA ARG A 27 0.54 -1.08 23.67
C ARG A 27 1.47 -2.09 24.35
N TYR A 28 1.19 -2.49 25.60
CA TYR A 28 1.93 -3.56 26.27
C TYR A 28 1.79 -4.90 25.54
N ARG A 29 0.59 -5.21 25.04
CA ARG A 29 0.37 -6.38 24.18
C ARG A 29 1.25 -6.34 22.93
N GLN A 30 1.38 -5.19 22.26
CA GLN A 30 2.26 -5.03 21.10
C GLN A 30 3.75 -5.23 21.43
N VAL A 31 4.21 -4.71 22.58
CA VAL A 31 5.59 -4.91 23.06
C VAL A 31 5.85 -6.38 23.39
N ILE A 32 4.92 -7.06 24.08
CA ILE A 32 5.06 -8.49 24.42
C ILE A 32 4.98 -9.36 23.16
N GLU A 33 4.09 -9.07 22.21
CA GLU A 33 4.00 -9.74 20.89
C GLU A 33 5.29 -9.56 20.05
N TYR A 34 5.99 -8.44 20.23
CA TYR A 34 7.25 -8.17 19.57
C TYR A 34 8.41 -8.96 20.23
N LEU A 35 8.50 -8.94 21.56
CA LEU A 35 9.53 -9.62 22.35
C LEU A 35 9.42 -11.16 22.32
N THR A 36 8.26 -11.72 21.97
CA THR A 36 8.03 -13.18 21.85
C THR A 36 8.38 -13.76 20.47
N ARG A 37 8.91 -12.96 19.55
CA ARG A 37 9.33 -13.43 18.22
C ARG A 37 10.59 -14.30 18.31
N PRO A 38 10.87 -15.16 17.32
CA PRO A 38 12.03 -16.07 17.36
C PRO A 38 13.40 -15.37 17.42
N GLU A 39 13.50 -14.09 17.03
CA GLU A 39 14.75 -13.32 16.98
C GLU A 39 14.49 -11.81 17.25
N PRO A 40 14.20 -11.40 18.50
CA PRO A 40 14.12 -9.98 18.82
C PRO A 40 15.54 -9.41 18.85
N LYS A 41 15.83 -8.34 18.09
CA LYS A 41 17.15 -7.70 18.12
C LYS A 41 17.27 -6.82 19.35
N TYR A 42 18.34 -7.01 20.12
CA TYR A 42 18.65 -6.19 21.29
C TYR A 42 18.86 -4.73 20.83
N GLY A 43 17.98 -3.81 21.25
CA GLY A 43 17.99 -2.38 20.85
C GLY A 43 16.78 -1.90 20.03
N ASP A 44 15.99 -2.79 19.43
CA ASP A 44 14.83 -2.39 18.62
C ASP A 44 13.66 -1.84 19.46
N ALA A 45 13.55 -2.24 20.74
CA ALA A 45 12.51 -1.76 21.65
C ALA A 45 12.64 -0.26 21.97
N ALA A 46 13.87 0.27 22.00
CA ALA A 46 14.12 1.69 22.24
C ALA A 46 13.66 2.59 21.06
N GLY A 47 13.57 2.03 19.84
CA GLY A 47 13.05 2.73 18.66
C GLY A 47 11.54 2.57 18.44
N LEU A 48 10.89 1.62 19.12
CA LEU A 48 9.44 1.41 19.08
C LEU A 48 8.66 2.30 20.05
N VAL A 49 9.38 3.01 20.93
CA VAL A 49 8.84 3.69 22.10
C VAL A 49 9.42 5.10 22.17
N GLU A 50 9.15 5.95 21.15
CA GLU A 50 9.07 7.39 21.41
C GLU A 50 7.78 7.60 22.22
N LEU A 51 7.90 7.58 23.55
CA LEU A 51 6.79 7.93 24.43
C LEU A 51 6.60 9.43 24.37
N ASP A 52 5.36 9.84 24.13
CA ASP A 52 4.90 11.16 24.54
C ASP A 52 5.12 11.24 26.08
N PRO A 53 6.00 12.15 26.57
CA PRO A 53 6.28 12.26 27.99
C PRO A 53 5.05 12.62 28.83
N ALA A 54 3.92 12.97 28.21
CA ALA A 54 2.65 13.21 28.90
C ALA A 54 1.90 11.95 29.35
N PHE A 55 2.35 10.73 29.00
CA PHE A 55 1.59 9.50 29.25
C PHE A 55 2.44 8.35 29.80
N MET A 56 2.86 8.45 31.08
CA MET A 56 3.31 7.30 31.85
C MET A 56 2.18 6.80 32.75
N TRP A 57 1.75 5.55 32.53
CA TRP A 57 0.63 4.89 33.23
C TRP A 57 1.06 4.03 34.42
N ILE A 58 2.36 3.94 34.70
CA ILE A 58 2.87 3.19 35.84
C ILE A 58 4.11 3.93 36.35
N GLU A 59 4.25 4.10 37.67
CA GLU A 59 5.48 4.59 38.32
C GLU A 59 6.72 3.73 38.02
N THR A 60 6.53 2.57 37.38
CA THR A 60 7.59 1.62 37.08
C THR A 60 8.27 1.95 35.77
N ASP A 61 9.59 2.11 35.83
CA ASP A 61 10.49 2.28 34.70
C ASP A 61 10.21 1.23 33.60
N PRO A 62 9.84 1.65 32.37
CA PRO A 62 9.54 0.73 31.28
C PRO A 62 10.76 -0.12 30.84
N ALA A 63 11.98 0.23 31.28
CA ALA A 63 13.17 -0.59 31.12
C ALA A 63 13.22 -1.80 32.08
N LYS A 64 12.33 -1.88 33.08
CA LYS A 64 12.31 -2.95 34.09
C LYS A 64 11.13 -3.90 33.88
N LEU A 65 11.31 -4.84 32.95
CA LEU A 65 10.26 -5.79 32.52
C LEU A 65 9.67 -6.62 33.69
N ALA A 66 10.46 -6.91 34.73
CA ALA A 66 9.99 -7.59 35.92
C ALA A 66 8.96 -6.75 36.71
N MET A 67 9.14 -5.43 36.73
CA MET A 67 8.20 -4.50 37.36
C MET A 67 6.91 -4.36 36.55
N ILE A 68 7.01 -4.32 35.21
CA ILE A 68 5.83 -4.37 34.33
C ILE A 68 5.04 -5.67 34.58
N GLY A 69 5.73 -6.81 34.66
CA GLY A 69 5.09 -8.09 34.96
C GLY A 69 4.42 -8.11 36.34
N ALA A 70 5.07 -7.55 37.37
CA ALA A 70 4.51 -7.42 38.71
C ALA A 70 3.27 -6.53 38.73
N GLU A 71 3.30 -5.41 38.01
CA GLU A 71 2.16 -4.50 37.91
C GLU A 71 0.99 -5.10 37.13
N MET A 72 1.25 -5.78 36.02
CA MET A 72 0.21 -6.51 35.29
C MET A 72 -0.44 -7.59 36.18
N ASN A 73 0.34 -8.24 37.03
CA ASN A 73 -0.18 -9.21 37.99
C ASN A 73 -1.01 -8.55 39.10
N ARG A 74 -0.60 -7.36 39.58
CA ARG A 74 -1.36 -6.56 40.55
C ARG A 74 -2.69 -6.14 39.95
N LEU A 75 -2.67 -5.51 38.77
CA LEU A 75 -3.84 -5.04 38.05
C LEU A 75 -4.81 -6.18 37.70
N CYS A 76 -4.31 -7.32 37.22
CA CYS A 76 -5.18 -8.48 36.96
C CYS A 76 -5.68 -9.16 38.27
N GLY A 77 -5.07 -8.84 39.42
CA GLY A 77 -5.51 -9.28 40.76
C GLY A 77 -6.57 -8.39 41.41
N LEU A 78 -6.75 -7.16 40.91
CA LEU A 78 -7.83 -6.26 41.36
C LEU A 78 -9.20 -6.81 40.92
N ASP A 79 -10.22 -6.56 41.74
CA ASP A 79 -11.60 -6.71 41.30
C ASP A 79 -12.05 -5.52 40.43
N GLU A 80 -13.24 -5.61 39.84
CA GLU A 80 -13.74 -4.61 38.89
C GLU A 80 -13.93 -3.23 39.54
N TYR A 81 -14.23 -3.17 40.84
CA TYR A 81 -14.46 -1.93 41.57
C TYR A 81 -13.14 -1.25 41.92
N ASP A 82 -12.18 -2.01 42.45
CA ASP A 82 -10.85 -1.51 42.81
C ASP A 82 -10.07 -1.06 41.56
N PHE A 83 -10.19 -1.80 40.44
CA PHE A 83 -9.57 -1.42 39.17
C PHE A 83 -10.14 -0.09 38.64
N ALA A 84 -11.45 0.13 38.76
CA ALA A 84 -12.09 1.37 38.31
C ALA A 84 -11.72 2.57 39.20
N ALA A 85 -11.64 2.38 40.52
CA ALA A 85 -11.26 3.41 41.47
C ALA A 85 -9.81 3.88 41.27
N GLU A 86 -8.88 2.94 41.05
CA GLU A 86 -7.49 3.30 40.74
C GLU A 86 -7.37 4.06 39.41
N ALA A 87 -8.17 3.71 38.39
CA ALA A 87 -8.17 4.43 37.12
C ALA A 87 -8.68 5.89 37.25
N GLU A 88 -9.54 6.16 38.24
CA GLU A 88 -10.10 7.50 38.53
C GLU A 88 -9.12 8.37 39.33
N GLU A 89 -8.48 7.84 40.38
CA GLU A 89 -7.47 8.55 41.18
C GLU A 89 -6.26 8.98 40.33
N ASP A 90 -5.93 8.18 39.32
CA ASP A 90 -4.83 8.42 38.38
C ASP A 90 -5.15 9.53 37.35
N GLU A 91 -6.43 9.86 37.12
CA GLU A 91 -6.83 11.01 36.29
C GLU A 91 -6.35 12.36 36.87
N GLU A 92 -6.39 12.50 38.20
CA GLU A 92 -5.91 13.70 38.90
C GLU A 92 -4.38 13.81 38.89
N VAL A 93 -3.66 12.68 38.91
CA VAL A 93 -2.20 12.66 38.76
C VAL A 93 -1.81 13.08 37.33
N ARG A 94 -2.58 12.64 36.32
CA ARG A 94 -2.36 12.99 34.90
C ARG A 94 -2.62 14.46 34.58
N GLN A 95 -3.69 15.07 35.11
CA GLN A 95 -3.89 16.52 34.94
C GLN A 95 -2.69 17.31 35.47
N ARG A 96 -2.15 16.90 36.63
CA ARG A 96 -0.97 17.53 37.22
C ARG A 96 0.29 17.31 36.38
N GLN A 97 0.50 16.12 35.82
CA GLN A 97 1.67 15.81 34.99
C GLN A 97 1.60 16.48 33.60
N ALA A 98 0.42 16.53 32.97
CA ALA A 98 0.21 17.20 31.68
C ALA A 98 0.42 18.72 31.78
N GLU A 99 -0.01 19.34 32.87
CA GLU A 99 0.29 20.74 33.18
C GLU A 99 1.81 20.97 33.32
N GLN A 100 2.54 20.02 33.92
CA GLN A 100 4.00 20.09 34.11
C GLN A 100 4.81 19.78 32.86
N ALA A 101 4.35 18.86 32.00
CA ALA A 101 5.04 18.39 30.80
C ALA A 101 5.26 19.50 29.76
N SER A 102 4.41 20.53 29.75
CA SER A 102 4.59 21.72 28.89
C SER A 102 5.89 22.51 29.18
N THR A 103 6.56 22.25 30.31
CA THR A 103 7.73 23.02 30.77
C THR A 103 9.05 22.24 30.89
N MET A 104 9.05 20.92 30.68
CA MET A 104 10.28 20.12 30.78
C MET A 104 10.50 19.23 29.56
N ALA A 105 11.59 19.49 28.82
CA ALA A 105 12.11 18.58 27.81
C ALA A 105 12.93 17.48 28.51
N TRP A 106 12.33 16.32 28.72
CA TRP A 106 13.08 15.14 29.15
C TRP A 106 13.56 14.37 27.92
N THR A 107 14.87 14.18 27.77
CA THR A 107 15.45 13.18 26.87
C THR A 107 15.76 11.94 27.68
N PHE A 108 15.02 10.86 27.45
CA PHE A 108 15.30 9.54 28.04
C PHE A 108 16.01 8.64 27.02
N THR A 109 17.19 8.17 27.36
CA THR A 109 17.86 7.04 26.69
C THR A 109 17.59 5.78 27.53
N SER A 110 16.70 4.90 27.06
CA SER A 110 16.50 3.60 27.72
C SER A 110 17.60 2.63 27.31
N VAL A 111 18.36 2.14 28.30
CA VAL A 111 19.27 1.01 28.15
C VAL A 111 18.70 -0.09 29.04
N LEU A 112 18.27 -1.21 28.46
CA LEU A 112 17.92 -2.40 29.24
C LEU A 112 19.16 -2.82 30.04
N GLU A 113 19.08 -2.81 31.37
CA GLU A 113 20.21 -3.25 32.20
C GLU A 113 20.47 -4.74 31.95
N GLN A 114 21.74 -5.09 31.71
CA GLN A 114 22.17 -6.47 31.47
C GLN A 114 21.87 -7.32 32.72
N GLY A 115 20.74 -8.03 32.72
CA GLY A 115 20.34 -8.92 33.82
C GLY A 115 18.84 -9.14 33.98
N GLU A 116 18.00 -8.24 33.48
CA GLU A 116 16.53 -8.31 33.62
C GLU A 116 15.83 -8.70 32.31
N VAL A 117 16.23 -9.82 31.71
CA VAL A 117 15.53 -10.35 30.52
C VAL A 117 14.55 -11.43 30.99
N LEU A 118 13.25 -11.16 30.85
CA LEU A 118 12.20 -12.17 31.03
C LEU A 118 12.50 -13.36 30.11
N THR A 119 12.42 -14.57 30.65
CA THR A 119 12.55 -15.78 29.86
C THR A 119 11.41 -15.89 28.83
N PRO A 120 11.61 -16.59 27.71
CA PRO A 120 10.53 -16.82 26.73
C PRO A 120 9.27 -17.44 27.33
N GLN A 121 9.42 -18.21 28.42
CA GLN A 121 8.29 -18.78 29.17
C GLN A 121 7.52 -17.70 29.93
N GLU A 122 8.20 -16.80 30.64
CA GLU A 122 7.57 -15.67 31.36
C GLU A 122 6.86 -14.70 30.40
N LEU A 123 7.48 -14.41 29.24
CA LEU A 123 6.88 -13.62 28.17
C LEU A 123 5.63 -14.31 27.57
N SER A 124 5.69 -15.64 27.38
CA SER A 124 4.55 -16.45 26.94
C SER A 124 3.40 -16.46 27.96
N GLU A 125 3.70 -16.32 29.26
CA GLU A 125 2.69 -16.29 30.33
C GLU A 125 2.05 -14.90 30.50
N LEU A 126 2.71 -13.83 30.06
CA LEU A 126 2.18 -12.46 30.10
C LEU A 126 1.14 -12.17 29.01
N LEU A 127 1.23 -12.81 27.84
CA LEU A 127 0.27 -12.63 26.73
C LEU A 127 -1.18 -12.97 27.10
N PRO A 128 -1.48 -14.16 27.69
CA PRO A 128 -2.82 -14.49 28.15
C PRO A 128 -3.35 -13.53 29.22
N ARG A 129 -2.47 -12.98 30.07
CA ARG A 129 -2.82 -12.02 31.12
C ARG A 129 -3.13 -10.64 30.54
N ALA A 130 -2.36 -10.17 29.57
CA ALA A 130 -2.67 -8.97 28.78
C ALA A 130 -4.05 -9.11 28.11
N ASP A 131 -4.31 -10.27 27.50
CA ASP A 131 -5.59 -10.57 26.87
C ASP A 131 -6.74 -10.69 27.90
N GLU A 132 -6.47 -11.08 29.15
CA GLU A 132 -7.46 -11.15 30.23
C GLU A 132 -7.78 -9.76 30.80
N CYS A 133 -6.76 -8.95 31.05
CA CYS A 133 -6.93 -7.55 31.43
C CYS A 133 -7.64 -6.72 30.30
N THR A 134 -7.39 -7.01 29.02
CA THR A 134 -8.16 -6.42 27.88
C THR A 134 -9.62 -6.90 27.85
N ARG A 135 -9.88 -8.13 28.30
CA ARG A 135 -11.23 -8.73 28.32
C ARG A 135 -12.11 -8.18 29.45
N ARG A 136 -11.51 -7.60 30.50
CA ARG A 136 -12.23 -6.96 31.63
C ARG A 136 -12.76 -5.56 31.32
N VAL A 137 -12.38 -4.96 30.18
CA VAL A 137 -13.05 -3.76 29.67
C VAL A 137 -14.52 -4.12 29.35
N PRO A 138 -15.52 -3.50 30.00
CA PRO A 138 -16.92 -3.94 29.92
C PRO A 138 -17.45 -4.05 28.48
N HIS A 139 -18.28 -5.05 28.19
CA HIS A 139 -18.84 -5.25 26.85
C HIS A 139 -19.70 -4.06 26.36
N ALA A 140 -20.31 -3.32 27.30
CA ALA A 140 -21.09 -2.11 27.01
C ALA A 140 -20.22 -0.95 26.45
N SER A 141 -18.92 -0.98 26.72
CA SER A 141 -17.91 -0.02 26.27
C SER A 141 -17.37 -0.31 24.87
N ARG A 142 -17.62 -1.52 24.36
CA ARG A 142 -17.39 -1.91 22.96
C ARG A 142 -18.51 -1.45 22.03
N GLN A 143 -19.31 -0.47 22.46
CA GLN A 143 -20.26 0.17 21.56
C GLN A 143 -19.46 0.85 20.46
N ARG A 144 -19.51 0.25 19.27
CA ARG A 144 -19.04 0.92 18.05
C ARG A 144 -19.67 2.31 18.06
N PRO A 145 -18.92 3.39 17.81
CA PRO A 145 -19.50 4.72 17.70
C PRO A 145 -20.70 4.61 16.77
N THR A 146 -21.91 4.81 17.30
CA THR A 146 -23.15 4.60 16.56
C THR A 146 -23.33 5.65 15.48
N LYS A 147 -22.60 6.76 15.60
CA LYS A 147 -22.58 7.85 14.62
C LYS A 147 -21.42 7.66 13.66
N VAL A 148 -21.75 7.58 12.37
CA VAL A 148 -20.76 7.59 11.28
C VAL A 148 -19.95 8.88 11.36
N CYS A 149 -18.62 8.77 11.26
CA CYS A 149 -17.75 9.93 11.12
C CYS A 149 -17.98 10.56 9.74
N THR A 150 -18.67 11.70 9.72
CA THR A 150 -18.93 12.49 8.51
C THR A 150 -18.00 13.69 8.45
N VAL A 151 -17.62 14.06 7.23
CA VAL A 151 -16.80 15.24 6.95
C VAL A 151 -17.64 16.17 6.07
N ALA A 152 -17.86 17.39 6.55
CA ALA A 152 -18.60 18.41 5.82
C ALA A 152 -17.61 19.24 4.98
N PHE A 153 -17.90 19.35 3.68
CA PHE A 153 -17.24 20.27 2.76
C PHE A 153 -18.28 21.26 2.22
N ASP A 154 -17.87 22.26 1.45
CA ASP A 154 -18.75 23.26 0.79
C ASP A 154 -19.70 22.66 -0.29
N SER A 155 -20.00 21.36 -0.19
CA SER A 155 -20.88 20.62 -1.09
C SER A 155 -22.11 20.11 -0.34
N ASP A 156 -23.24 19.99 -1.03
CA ASP A 156 -24.45 19.35 -0.51
C ASP A 156 -24.29 17.83 -0.27
N VAL A 157 -23.09 17.29 -0.55
CA VAL A 157 -22.77 15.87 -0.42
C VAL A 157 -22.17 15.58 0.95
N VAL A 158 -22.77 14.63 1.67
CA VAL A 158 -22.22 14.13 2.94
C VAL A 158 -21.20 13.04 2.67
N TYR A 159 -19.94 13.34 2.97
CA TYR A 159 -18.85 12.37 2.92
C TYR A 159 -18.67 11.72 4.29
N GLY A 160 -18.28 10.45 4.32
CA GLY A 160 -17.97 9.77 5.57
C GLY A 160 -16.94 8.68 5.43
N LYS A 161 -16.36 8.28 6.57
CA LYS A 161 -15.49 7.11 6.69
C LYS A 161 -16.33 5.82 6.62
N VAL A 162 -16.90 5.54 5.45
CA VAL A 162 -17.80 4.41 5.21
C VAL A 162 -17.30 3.50 4.11
N TYR A 163 -17.66 2.22 4.18
CA TYR A 163 -17.47 1.25 3.11
C TYR A 163 -18.62 0.23 3.14
N TRP A 164 -18.86 -0.48 2.04
CA TRP A 164 -19.83 -1.57 1.99
C TRP A 164 -19.15 -2.85 1.49
N PRO A 165 -19.65 -4.04 1.89
CA PRO A 165 -19.32 -5.27 1.19
C PRO A 165 -19.86 -5.20 -0.24
N GLY A 166 -19.30 -5.97 -1.18
CA GLY A 166 -19.94 -6.16 -2.49
C GLY A 166 -20.08 -4.91 -3.37
N ARG A 167 -21.24 -4.76 -4.04
CA ARG A 167 -21.49 -3.75 -5.08
C ARG A 167 -22.66 -2.85 -4.68
N HIS A 168 -22.43 -1.54 -4.61
CA HIS A 168 -23.45 -0.55 -4.28
C HIS A 168 -24.59 -0.56 -5.29
N ARG A 169 -25.85 -0.59 -4.83
CA ARG A 169 -27.02 -0.73 -5.70
C ARG A 169 -27.27 0.50 -6.57
N LYS A 170 -27.11 1.70 -6.01
CA LYS A 170 -27.30 2.98 -6.72
C LYS A 170 -26.12 3.31 -7.66
N TRP A 171 -24.90 3.36 -7.12
CA TRP A 171 -23.72 3.79 -7.86
C TRP A 171 -23.09 2.71 -8.75
N GLY A 172 -23.41 1.43 -8.52
CA GLY A 172 -22.80 0.31 -9.24
C GLY A 172 -21.31 0.10 -8.90
N TRP A 173 -20.79 0.79 -7.88
CA TRP A 173 -19.41 0.66 -7.45
C TRP A 173 -19.21 -0.59 -6.59
N GLY A 174 -18.09 -1.29 -6.74
CA GLY A 174 -17.67 -2.32 -5.81
C GLY A 174 -17.25 -1.76 -4.45
N ASN A 175 -16.77 -2.64 -3.57
CA ASN A 175 -16.30 -2.28 -2.23
C ASN A 175 -15.22 -1.18 -2.30
N PRO A 176 -15.46 0.01 -1.68
CA PRO A 176 -14.51 1.13 -1.65
C PRO A 176 -13.14 0.74 -1.12
N LEU A 177 -13.07 -0.17 -0.15
CA LEU A 177 -11.83 -0.66 0.47
C LEU A 177 -11.50 -2.09 0.04
N GLY A 178 -11.99 -2.52 -1.12
CA GLY A 178 -11.88 -3.90 -1.59
C GLY A 178 -10.46 -4.40 -1.86
N LYS A 179 -9.44 -3.51 -1.81
CA LYS A 179 -8.02 -3.90 -1.90
C LYS A 179 -7.34 -4.19 -0.57
N LEU A 180 -7.94 -3.78 0.53
CA LEU A 180 -7.34 -3.97 1.84
C LEU A 180 -7.46 -5.44 2.25
N HIS A 181 -6.36 -5.99 2.76
CA HIS A 181 -6.38 -7.23 3.52
C HIS A 181 -7.08 -7.02 4.87
N ARG A 182 -7.35 -8.11 5.60
CA ARG A 182 -8.11 -8.06 6.85
C ARG A 182 -7.54 -7.07 7.87
N GLN A 183 -6.22 -7.09 8.08
CA GLN A 183 -5.55 -6.21 9.05
C GLN A 183 -5.55 -4.74 8.59
N GLY A 184 -5.42 -4.48 7.28
CA GLY A 184 -5.58 -3.13 6.73
C GLY A 184 -7.00 -2.59 6.95
N LEU A 185 -8.02 -3.43 6.78
CA LEU A 185 -9.40 -3.05 7.07
C LEU A 185 -9.64 -2.79 8.56
N GLN A 186 -9.05 -3.61 9.44
CA GLN A 186 -9.10 -3.40 10.89
C GLN A 186 -8.46 -2.06 11.30
N LEU A 187 -7.36 -1.68 10.64
CA LEU A 187 -6.71 -0.39 10.85
C LEU A 187 -7.60 0.78 10.42
N CYS A 188 -8.33 0.66 9.30
CA CYS A 188 -9.34 1.65 8.93
C CYS A 188 -10.45 1.70 10.00
N GLN A 189 -10.96 0.55 10.45
CA GLN A 189 -12.02 0.50 11.45
C GLN A 189 -11.60 1.16 12.78
N SER A 190 -10.37 0.93 13.23
CA SER A 190 -9.83 1.62 14.43
C SER A 190 -9.67 3.12 14.22
N SER A 191 -9.62 3.59 12.97
CA SER A 191 -9.57 5.00 12.60
C SER A 191 -10.95 5.59 12.31
N GLY A 192 -12.01 4.95 12.80
CA GLY A 192 -13.40 5.41 12.71
C GLY A 192 -14.17 4.97 11.46
N TRP A 193 -13.62 4.07 10.64
CA TRP A 193 -14.30 3.57 9.45
C TRP A 193 -15.40 2.56 9.78
N GLN A 194 -16.55 2.68 9.12
CA GLN A 194 -17.72 1.85 9.39
C GLN A 194 -18.23 1.14 8.13
N ALA A 195 -18.68 -0.10 8.32
CA ALA A 195 -19.40 -0.83 7.29
C ALA A 195 -20.86 -0.36 7.23
N VAL A 196 -21.32 0.04 6.06
CA VAL A 196 -22.73 0.39 5.77
C VAL A 196 -23.35 -0.63 4.80
N GLN A 197 -24.67 -0.55 4.61
CA GLN A 197 -25.38 -1.40 3.65
C GLN A 197 -25.07 -0.99 2.21
N GLU A 198 -25.17 -1.93 1.27
CA GLU A 198 -24.93 -1.70 -0.17
C GLU A 198 -25.94 -0.76 -0.84
N ASP A 199 -27.01 -0.38 -0.14
CA ASP A 199 -28.04 0.55 -0.58
C ASP A 199 -28.13 1.84 0.24
N ASP A 200 -27.21 2.06 1.18
CA ASP A 200 -27.09 3.32 1.91
C ASP A 200 -26.47 4.40 1.02
N ASP A 201 -27.32 5.16 0.34
CA ASP A 201 -26.94 6.28 -0.51
C ASP A 201 -26.91 7.63 0.21
N SER A 202 -27.07 7.63 1.54
CA SER A 202 -27.08 8.84 2.36
C SER A 202 -25.68 9.38 2.65
N ILE A 203 -24.65 8.53 2.56
CA ILE A 203 -23.25 8.88 2.86
C ILE A 203 -22.34 8.34 1.76
N VAL A 204 -21.55 9.23 1.18
CA VAL A 204 -20.56 8.89 0.13
C VAL A 204 -19.25 8.52 0.80
N PRO A 205 -18.56 7.45 0.37
CA PRO A 205 -17.27 7.09 0.95
C PRO A 205 -16.28 8.22 0.68
N ALA A 206 -15.64 8.71 1.72
CA ALA A 206 -14.67 9.79 1.60
C ALA A 206 -13.37 9.32 0.90
N PHE A 207 -13.01 8.05 1.05
CA PHE A 207 -11.84 7.45 0.39
C PHE A 207 -12.15 6.09 -0.24
N CYS A 208 -11.67 5.92 -1.47
CA CYS A 208 -11.75 4.68 -2.22
C CYS A 208 -10.35 4.16 -2.55
N TRP A 209 -10.08 2.93 -2.11
CA TRP A 209 -8.97 2.10 -2.57
C TRP A 209 -9.49 0.73 -3.03
N PRO A 210 -10.14 0.69 -4.21
CA PRO A 210 -10.94 -0.45 -4.57
C PRO A 210 -10.21 -1.35 -5.57
N THR A 211 -10.83 -2.45 -5.98
CA THR A 211 -10.28 -3.30 -7.05
C THR A 211 -10.53 -2.69 -8.44
N ARG A 212 -9.81 -3.16 -9.47
CA ARG A 212 -9.94 -2.64 -10.86
C ARG A 212 -11.37 -2.62 -11.39
N GLN A 213 -12.19 -3.59 -10.99
CA GLN A 213 -13.56 -3.76 -11.46
C GLN A 213 -14.61 -3.06 -10.59
N ALA A 214 -14.17 -2.38 -9.53
CA ALA A 214 -15.07 -1.73 -8.59
C ALA A 214 -15.64 -0.42 -9.10
N GLY A 215 -15.16 0.13 -10.22
CA GLY A 215 -15.74 1.37 -10.77
C GLY A 215 -14.75 2.09 -11.67
N LYS A 216 -15.28 3.03 -12.44
CA LYS A 216 -14.49 4.01 -13.19
C LYS A 216 -14.65 5.34 -12.49
N PHE A 217 -13.54 5.90 -12.03
CA PHE A 217 -13.50 7.15 -11.32
C PHE A 217 -12.83 8.20 -12.22
N PRO A 218 -13.59 9.11 -12.85
CA PRO A 218 -13.00 10.18 -13.63
C PRO A 218 -12.34 11.22 -12.72
N ALA A 219 -11.38 11.96 -13.28
CA ALA A 219 -10.72 13.06 -12.56
C ALA A 219 -11.66 14.26 -12.39
N SER A 220 -12.48 14.53 -13.41
CA SER A 220 -13.50 15.56 -13.42
C SER A 220 -14.75 15.03 -14.13
N GLN A 221 -15.94 15.37 -13.63
CA GLN A 221 -17.21 15.03 -14.26
C GLN A 221 -18.11 16.26 -14.36
N MET A 222 -19.04 16.24 -15.32
CA MET A 222 -20.07 17.27 -15.43
C MET A 222 -21.15 17.06 -14.37
N VAL A 223 -21.16 17.95 -13.36
CA VAL A 223 -22.23 18.46 -12.47
C VAL A 223 -23.26 17.49 -11.80
N ALA A 224 -23.47 16.24 -12.26
CA ALA A 224 -24.54 15.38 -11.75
C ALA A 224 -24.08 14.11 -11.00
N ASP A 225 -22.81 13.71 -11.13
CA ASP A 225 -22.32 12.47 -10.53
C ASP A 225 -21.60 12.72 -9.20
N VAL A 226 -22.02 11.97 -8.19
CA VAL A 226 -21.40 11.92 -6.87
C VAL A 226 -20.10 11.11 -6.97
N LEU A 227 -18.97 11.67 -6.55
CA LEU A 227 -17.67 11.01 -6.54
C LEU A 227 -17.04 11.01 -5.14
N PRO A 228 -16.25 9.98 -4.78
CA PRO A 228 -15.48 9.98 -3.54
C PRO A 228 -14.49 11.13 -3.51
N LEU A 229 -14.23 11.68 -2.32
CA LEU A 229 -13.31 12.80 -2.15
C LEU A 229 -11.88 12.43 -2.53
N ILE A 230 -11.39 11.30 -2.02
CA ILE A 230 -10.07 10.74 -2.33
C ILE A 230 -10.28 9.44 -3.11
N ARG A 231 -9.79 9.37 -4.35
CA ARG A 231 -10.09 8.24 -5.24
C ARG A 231 -8.95 7.87 -6.18
N PRO A 232 -8.99 6.69 -6.82
CA PRO A 232 -8.00 6.28 -7.80
C PRO A 232 -7.85 7.27 -8.96
N PHE A 233 -6.67 7.26 -9.58
CA PHE A 233 -6.50 7.91 -10.87
C PHE A 233 -7.39 7.24 -11.94
N PRO A 234 -7.85 8.00 -12.95
CA PRO A 234 -8.60 7.45 -14.07
C PRO A 234 -7.85 6.34 -14.83
N GLN A 235 -8.57 5.32 -15.27
CA GLN A 235 -7.97 4.14 -15.92
C GLN A 235 -7.33 4.43 -17.30
N ASP A 236 -7.77 5.49 -17.99
CA ASP A 236 -7.13 5.98 -19.21
C ASP A 236 -5.74 6.56 -18.96
N PHE A 237 -5.49 7.08 -17.75
CA PHE A 237 -4.16 7.42 -17.29
C PHE A 237 -3.40 6.19 -16.77
N THR A 238 -3.94 5.45 -15.79
CA THR A 238 -3.20 4.30 -15.20
C THR A 238 -2.89 3.21 -16.22
N GLY A 239 -3.73 3.07 -17.26
CA GLY A 239 -3.51 2.17 -18.38
C GLY A 239 -2.21 2.43 -19.14
N ARG A 240 -1.68 3.66 -19.12
CA ARG A 240 -0.38 3.99 -19.74
C ARG A 240 0.80 3.38 -19.01
N LEU A 241 0.62 3.07 -17.72
CA LEU A 241 1.58 2.38 -16.88
C LEU A 241 1.33 0.87 -16.87
N ASP A 242 0.08 0.44 -16.71
CA ASP A 242 -0.30 -0.99 -16.57
C ASP A 242 -0.24 -1.76 -17.91
N ASN A 243 -0.54 -1.09 -19.03
CA ASN A 243 -0.40 -1.70 -20.36
C ASN A 243 1.08 -1.70 -20.77
N LYS A 244 1.66 -2.90 -20.84
CA LYS A 244 3.09 -3.10 -21.11
C LYS A 244 3.56 -2.49 -22.44
N ALA A 245 2.70 -2.47 -23.46
CA ALA A 245 3.03 -1.88 -24.75
C ALA A 245 3.06 -0.34 -24.66
N GLN A 246 2.05 0.27 -24.04
CA GLN A 246 2.00 1.72 -23.85
C GLN A 246 3.13 2.21 -22.96
N LEU A 247 3.42 1.47 -21.88
CA LEU A 247 4.54 1.77 -20.99
C LEU A 247 5.87 1.80 -21.75
N ALA A 248 6.13 0.78 -22.58
CA ALA A 248 7.35 0.71 -23.39
C ALA A 248 7.48 1.91 -24.35
N ILE A 249 6.37 2.29 -25.02
CA ILE A 249 6.32 3.45 -25.93
C ILE A 249 6.65 4.74 -25.16
N HIS A 250 6.04 4.95 -24.00
CA HIS A 250 6.26 6.15 -23.19
C HIS A 250 7.70 6.22 -22.66
N LEU A 251 8.25 5.10 -22.18
CA LEU A 251 9.64 5.04 -21.74
C LEU A 251 10.62 5.32 -22.89
N GLN A 252 10.39 4.75 -24.06
CA GLN A 252 11.22 5.01 -25.24
C GLN A 252 11.14 6.49 -25.65
N ALA A 253 9.94 7.08 -25.70
CA ALA A 253 9.74 8.49 -26.03
C ALA A 253 10.43 9.43 -25.02
N ALA A 254 10.50 9.04 -23.75
CA ALA A 254 11.20 9.77 -22.70
C ALA A 254 12.73 9.56 -22.70
N GLY A 255 13.27 8.68 -23.56
CA GLY A 255 14.69 8.33 -23.57
C GLY A 255 15.10 7.46 -22.38
N HIS A 256 14.20 6.61 -21.89
CA HIS A 256 14.37 5.71 -20.75
C HIS A 256 14.27 4.24 -21.17
N SER A 257 14.72 3.91 -22.38
CA SER A 257 14.80 2.52 -22.86
C SER A 257 15.87 1.70 -22.15
N ASP A 258 16.76 2.33 -21.39
CA ASP A 258 17.84 1.69 -20.64
C ASP A 258 17.38 1.06 -19.31
N ILE A 259 16.19 1.40 -18.81
CA ILE A 259 15.66 0.87 -17.53
C ILE A 259 14.55 -0.17 -17.72
N HIS A 260 14.17 -0.47 -18.95
CA HIS A 260 13.11 -1.42 -19.28
C HIS A 260 13.58 -2.30 -20.44
N PRO A 261 13.42 -3.63 -20.38
CA PRO A 261 13.85 -4.50 -21.46
C PRO A 261 13.14 -4.11 -22.76
N ALA A 262 13.88 -4.12 -23.87
CA ALA A 262 13.33 -3.80 -25.17
C ALA A 262 12.04 -4.60 -25.41
N THR A 263 10.98 -3.88 -25.77
CA THR A 263 9.61 -4.41 -25.83
C THR A 263 8.92 -3.88 -27.07
N TRP A 264 8.20 -4.76 -27.75
CA TRP A 264 7.54 -4.50 -29.02
C TRP A 264 6.10 -4.99 -28.97
N ASP A 265 5.23 -4.36 -29.75
CA ASP A 265 3.99 -5.03 -30.16
C ASP A 265 4.34 -6.31 -30.94
N ALA A 266 3.60 -7.40 -30.70
CA ALA A 266 3.93 -8.68 -31.32
C ALA A 266 3.82 -8.65 -32.87
N GLN A 267 2.96 -7.80 -33.44
CA GLN A 267 2.86 -7.64 -34.89
C GLN A 267 4.05 -6.88 -35.47
N GLU A 268 4.46 -5.81 -34.78
CA GLU A 268 5.63 -5.02 -35.16
C GLU A 268 6.89 -5.88 -35.10
N PHE A 269 7.03 -6.69 -34.04
CA PHE A 269 8.13 -7.64 -33.94
C PHE A 269 8.12 -8.69 -35.06
N LEU A 270 6.95 -9.18 -35.47
CA LEU A 270 6.87 -10.15 -36.58
C LEU A 270 7.21 -9.52 -37.93
N ALA A 271 6.85 -8.25 -38.14
CA ALA A 271 7.09 -7.52 -39.37
C ALA A 271 8.57 -7.11 -39.52
N ASP A 272 9.20 -6.65 -38.44
CA ASP A 272 10.59 -6.21 -38.42
C ASP A 272 11.30 -6.71 -37.14
N PRO A 273 11.63 -8.02 -37.07
CA PRO A 273 12.27 -8.57 -35.89
C PRO A 273 13.70 -8.07 -35.78
N PRO A 274 14.16 -7.62 -34.58
CA PRO A 274 15.53 -7.20 -34.39
C PRO A 274 16.50 -8.31 -34.82
N GLY A 275 17.63 -7.91 -35.41
CA GLY A 275 18.64 -8.86 -35.91
C GLY A 275 19.38 -9.63 -34.82
N GLU A 276 19.27 -9.18 -33.57
CA GLU A 276 19.94 -9.79 -32.42
C GLU A 276 19.34 -11.15 -32.04
N GLN A 277 20.21 -12.11 -31.75
CA GLN A 277 19.82 -13.38 -31.14
C GLN A 277 19.53 -13.18 -29.65
N GLY A 278 18.73 -14.08 -29.07
CA GLY A 278 18.45 -14.09 -27.65
C GLY A 278 17.12 -14.74 -27.29
N LEU A 279 16.81 -14.65 -26.00
CA LEU A 279 15.55 -15.12 -25.43
C LEU A 279 14.54 -13.97 -25.34
N PHE A 280 13.29 -14.31 -25.57
CA PHE A 280 12.18 -13.37 -25.60
C PHE A 280 10.98 -13.93 -24.85
N PHE A 281 10.31 -13.07 -24.09
CA PHE A 281 9.00 -13.35 -23.52
C PHE A 281 7.90 -12.91 -24.48
N LEU A 282 6.99 -13.81 -24.81
CA LEU A 282 5.68 -13.47 -25.35
C LEU A 282 4.73 -13.29 -24.18
N LYS A 283 4.19 -12.07 -23.99
CA LYS A 283 3.32 -11.72 -22.87
C LYS A 283 2.02 -11.11 -23.37
N HIS A 284 0.89 -11.44 -22.75
CA HIS A 284 -0.36 -10.73 -23.02
C HIS A 284 -0.29 -9.28 -22.51
N SER A 285 -0.74 -8.30 -23.31
CA SER A 285 -0.57 -6.86 -23.03
C SER A 285 -1.29 -6.39 -21.77
N LEU A 286 -2.42 -7.03 -21.43
CA LEU A 286 -3.24 -6.76 -20.23
C LEU A 286 -3.33 -7.97 -19.28
N GLY A 287 -2.57 -9.03 -19.54
CA GLY A 287 -2.76 -10.30 -18.85
C GLY A 287 -2.17 -10.26 -17.43
N VAL A 288 -2.93 -10.77 -16.47
CA VAL A 288 -2.49 -10.94 -15.08
C VAL A 288 -2.27 -12.42 -14.75
N LYS A 289 -1.38 -12.71 -13.79
CA LYS A 289 -1.12 -14.04 -13.19
C LYS A 289 -0.28 -15.05 -13.97
N GLY A 290 0.55 -14.60 -14.93
CA GLY A 290 1.60 -15.45 -15.53
C GLY A 290 1.15 -16.56 -16.49
N THR A 291 -0.15 -16.85 -16.58
CA THR A 291 -0.70 -17.85 -17.53
C THR A 291 -0.46 -17.48 -18.99
N GLY A 292 -0.34 -16.18 -19.29
CA GLY A 292 -0.04 -15.65 -20.62
C GLY A 292 1.41 -15.21 -20.82
N VAL A 293 2.36 -15.79 -20.09
CA VAL A 293 3.81 -15.50 -20.25
C VAL A 293 4.54 -16.76 -20.69
N HIS A 294 5.18 -16.68 -21.85
CA HIS A 294 5.91 -17.78 -22.48
C HIS A 294 7.30 -17.32 -22.89
N LEU A 295 8.31 -18.18 -22.69
CA LEU A 295 9.70 -17.90 -23.03
C LEU A 295 10.04 -18.65 -24.32
N PHE A 296 10.70 -17.96 -25.25
CA PHE A 296 11.07 -18.52 -26.56
C PHE A 296 12.47 -18.06 -26.97
N GLU A 297 13.14 -18.90 -27.76
CA GLU A 297 14.17 -18.42 -28.68
C GLU A 297 13.54 -17.67 -29.85
N ARG A 298 14.32 -16.80 -30.51
CA ARG A 298 13.84 -15.95 -31.61
C ARG A 298 13.15 -16.74 -32.74
N SER A 299 13.74 -17.84 -33.19
CA SER A 299 13.20 -18.65 -34.30
C SER A 299 11.81 -19.22 -33.96
N SER A 300 11.70 -19.91 -32.83
CA SER A 300 10.45 -20.49 -32.35
C SER A 300 9.40 -19.42 -32.00
N LEU A 301 9.82 -18.24 -31.54
CA LEU A 301 8.91 -17.11 -31.34
C LEU A 301 8.28 -16.66 -32.67
N LEU A 302 9.08 -16.51 -33.72
CA LEU A 302 8.56 -16.08 -35.03
C LEU A 302 7.58 -17.09 -35.62
N GLU A 303 7.86 -18.39 -35.48
CA GLU A 303 6.92 -19.45 -35.83
C GLU A 303 5.61 -19.30 -35.04
N ARG A 304 5.71 -19.15 -33.72
CA ARG A 304 4.54 -18.98 -32.86
C ARG A 304 3.70 -17.75 -33.22
N LEU A 305 4.35 -16.63 -33.55
CA LEU A 305 3.64 -15.42 -33.96
C LEU A 305 2.91 -15.59 -35.30
N ARG A 306 3.49 -16.34 -36.24
CA ARG A 306 2.83 -16.69 -37.52
C ARG A 306 1.61 -17.58 -37.27
N GLU A 307 1.70 -18.57 -36.38
CA GLU A 307 0.59 -19.44 -36.00
C GLU A 307 -0.58 -18.68 -35.38
N LEU A 308 -0.29 -17.73 -34.49
CA LEU A 308 -1.32 -16.87 -33.88
C LEU A 308 -2.04 -15.98 -34.91
N GLY A 309 -1.37 -15.69 -36.03
CA GLY A 309 -1.87 -14.83 -37.09
C GLY A 309 -2.09 -13.39 -36.62
N HIS A 310 -2.71 -12.59 -37.49
CA HIS A 310 -2.92 -11.17 -37.21
C HIS A 310 -3.86 -10.93 -36.02
N LYS A 311 -5.01 -11.63 -35.93
CA LYS A 311 -5.96 -11.40 -34.82
C LYS A 311 -5.39 -11.85 -33.47
N GLY A 312 -4.67 -12.98 -33.41
CA GLY A 312 -4.11 -13.50 -32.17
C GLY A 312 -2.96 -12.65 -31.62
N SER A 313 -2.11 -12.11 -32.50
CA SER A 313 -0.93 -11.33 -32.10
C SER A 313 -1.25 -9.96 -31.46
N LYS A 314 -2.37 -9.31 -31.80
CA LYS A 314 -2.73 -7.96 -31.26
C LYS A 314 -2.83 -7.88 -29.74
N GLN A 315 -3.00 -9.02 -29.08
CA GLN A 315 -3.16 -9.09 -27.63
C GLN A 315 -1.83 -9.31 -26.90
N PHE A 316 -0.72 -9.41 -27.63
CA PHE A 316 0.58 -9.75 -27.07
C PHE A 316 1.63 -8.68 -27.35
N ILE A 317 2.59 -8.64 -26.44
CA ILE A 317 3.88 -7.99 -26.63
C ILE A 317 4.98 -9.05 -26.69
N VAL A 318 6.07 -8.69 -27.36
CA VAL A 318 7.34 -9.40 -27.26
C VAL A 318 8.26 -8.54 -26.41
N GLN A 319 8.86 -9.12 -25.37
CA GLN A 319 9.81 -8.43 -24.49
C GLN A 319 11.11 -9.22 -24.42
N ARG A 320 12.24 -8.54 -24.59
CA ARG A 320 13.56 -9.15 -24.46
C ARG A 320 13.78 -9.69 -23.04
N TYR A 321 14.40 -10.85 -22.94
CA TYR A 321 14.83 -11.41 -21.67
C TYR A 321 16.00 -10.62 -21.08
N VAL A 322 15.96 -10.36 -19.76
CA VAL A 322 17.10 -9.76 -19.04
C VAL A 322 18.19 -10.81 -18.82
N TRP A 323 19.31 -10.65 -19.53
CA TRP A 323 20.40 -11.62 -19.56
C TRP A 323 21.76 -10.95 -19.30
N PRO A 324 22.68 -11.61 -18.58
CA PRO A 324 22.43 -12.74 -17.68
C PRO A 324 21.60 -12.28 -16.45
N PRO A 325 20.69 -13.10 -15.89
CA PRO A 325 19.91 -12.69 -14.73
C PRO A 325 20.74 -12.70 -13.45
N ALA A 326 20.42 -11.81 -12.51
CA ALA A 326 20.94 -11.91 -11.14
C ALA A 326 20.40 -13.18 -10.48
N LEU A 327 21.28 -13.87 -9.74
CA LEU A 327 20.93 -15.05 -8.98
C LEU A 327 21.16 -14.81 -7.49
N ARG A 328 20.19 -15.22 -6.66
CA ARG A 328 20.31 -15.33 -5.20
C ARG A 328 20.11 -16.80 -4.85
N ASN A 329 21.06 -17.42 -4.16
CA ASN A 329 21.02 -18.86 -3.85
C ASN A 329 20.81 -19.75 -5.09
N GLY A 330 21.40 -19.37 -6.23
CA GLY A 330 21.23 -20.07 -7.51
C GLY A 330 19.85 -19.91 -8.16
N ARG A 331 18.97 -19.04 -7.64
CA ARG A 331 17.61 -18.80 -8.14
C ARG A 331 17.50 -17.39 -8.71
N LYS A 332 16.68 -17.23 -9.74
CA LYS A 332 16.24 -15.91 -10.16
C LYS A 332 15.41 -15.27 -9.05
N TRP A 333 15.43 -13.95 -9.01
CA TRP A 333 14.63 -13.19 -8.07
C TRP A 333 14.20 -11.86 -8.67
N VAL A 334 13.09 -11.34 -8.16
CA VAL A 334 12.52 -10.05 -8.55
C VAL A 334 12.25 -9.22 -7.30
N LEU A 335 12.12 -7.92 -7.49
CA LEU A 335 11.68 -6.98 -6.47
C LEU A 335 10.23 -6.60 -6.75
N ARG A 336 9.45 -6.48 -5.67
CA ARG A 336 8.16 -5.79 -5.65
C ARG A 336 8.34 -4.50 -4.86
N ALA A 337 8.33 -3.38 -5.56
CA ALA A 337 8.27 -2.05 -4.96
C ALA A 337 6.86 -1.48 -5.03
N HIS A 338 6.53 -0.54 -4.15
CA HIS A 338 5.26 0.18 -4.17
C HIS A 338 5.52 1.65 -4.40
N ALA A 339 4.81 2.23 -5.37
CA ALA A 339 4.83 3.67 -5.61
C ALA A 339 3.44 4.25 -5.33
N LEU A 340 3.38 5.45 -4.76
CA LEU A 340 2.15 6.21 -4.57
C LEU A 340 2.22 7.46 -5.46
N LEU A 341 1.19 7.65 -6.27
CA LEU A 341 0.95 8.90 -6.97
C LEU A 341 -0.23 9.61 -6.29
N HIS A 342 -0.03 10.87 -5.93
CA HIS A 342 -0.99 11.72 -5.23
C HIS A 342 -1.23 13.00 -6.02
N GLY A 343 -2.44 13.18 -6.55
CA GLY A 343 -2.89 14.41 -7.18
C GLY A 343 -3.58 15.30 -6.15
N LEU A 344 -2.98 16.46 -5.88
CA LEU A 344 -3.51 17.47 -4.98
C LEU A 344 -4.59 18.34 -5.66
N PRO A 345 -5.46 19.01 -4.90
CA PRO A 345 -6.57 19.79 -5.46
C PRO A 345 -6.13 20.91 -6.42
N ASP A 346 -4.92 21.44 -6.24
CA ASP A 346 -4.29 22.45 -7.09
C ASP A 346 -3.73 21.88 -8.42
N GLY A 347 -3.79 20.56 -8.62
CA GLY A 347 -3.25 19.86 -9.78
C GLY A 347 -1.76 19.51 -9.69
N THR A 348 -1.12 19.76 -8.53
CA THR A 348 0.23 19.29 -8.22
C THR A 348 0.23 17.77 -8.05
N LEU A 349 1.30 17.11 -8.50
CA LEU A 349 1.49 15.67 -8.35
C LEU A 349 2.62 15.40 -7.36
N GLY A 350 2.30 14.71 -6.27
CA GLY A 350 3.26 14.05 -5.40
C GLY A 350 3.54 12.64 -5.92
N LEU A 351 4.82 12.27 -6.02
CA LEU A 351 5.26 10.90 -6.28
C LEU A 351 6.06 10.41 -5.08
N TYR A 352 5.77 9.19 -4.65
CA TYR A 352 6.46 8.56 -3.54
C TYR A 352 6.82 7.11 -3.87
N CYS A 353 7.91 6.61 -3.31
CA CYS A 353 8.29 5.20 -3.32
C CYS A 353 8.40 4.70 -1.88
N HIS A 354 7.73 3.60 -1.57
CA HIS A 354 7.78 3.03 -0.22
C HIS A 354 9.12 2.34 0.02
N ASP A 355 9.68 2.46 1.23
CA ASP A 355 10.97 1.87 1.59
C ASP A 355 10.94 0.35 1.75
N ASP A 356 9.79 -0.22 2.14
CA ASP A 356 9.58 -1.68 2.14
C ASP A 356 9.52 -2.24 0.70
N ILE A 357 10.69 -2.47 0.10
CA ILE A 357 10.85 -3.15 -1.19
C ILE A 357 11.03 -4.65 -0.92
N ILE A 358 10.14 -5.48 -1.47
CA ILE A 358 10.08 -6.92 -1.19
C ILE A 358 10.91 -7.68 -2.22
N THR A 359 11.76 -8.60 -1.79
CA THR A 359 12.47 -9.55 -2.65
C THR A 359 11.70 -10.86 -2.77
N LEU A 360 11.49 -11.34 -4.00
CA LEU A 360 10.79 -12.58 -4.31
C LEU A 360 11.71 -13.51 -5.12
N GLU A 361 12.20 -14.58 -4.50
CA GLU A 361 12.97 -15.63 -5.17
C GLU A 361 12.05 -16.63 -5.89
N TYR A 362 12.55 -17.20 -6.99
CA TYR A 362 11.80 -18.15 -7.80
C TYR A 362 11.81 -19.55 -7.16
N GLY A 363 10.74 -20.30 -7.39
CA GLY A 363 10.55 -21.62 -6.79
C GLY A 363 11.53 -22.70 -7.28
N GLN A 364 12.29 -22.46 -8.34
CA GLN A 364 13.32 -23.39 -8.84
C GLN A 364 14.68 -22.69 -9.04
N PRO A 365 15.80 -23.42 -8.86
CA PRO A 365 17.11 -22.95 -9.32
C PRO A 365 17.07 -22.58 -10.80
N TYR A 366 17.88 -21.60 -11.16
CA TYR A 366 18.00 -21.15 -12.53
C TYR A 366 18.60 -22.24 -13.41
N THR A 367 18.10 -22.35 -14.64
CA THR A 367 18.63 -23.23 -15.68
C THR A 367 18.43 -22.57 -17.04
N GLU A 368 19.29 -22.86 -18.00
CA GLU A 368 19.12 -22.41 -19.39
C GLU A 368 18.04 -23.22 -20.13
N GLN A 369 17.59 -24.35 -19.56
CA GLN A 369 16.50 -25.15 -20.10
C GLN A 369 15.18 -24.35 -20.08
N LEU A 370 14.63 -24.09 -21.26
CA LEU A 370 13.47 -23.21 -21.45
C LEU A 370 12.13 -23.86 -21.08
N ASP A 371 12.07 -25.19 -21.11
CA ASP A 371 10.90 -26.00 -20.75
C ASP A 371 10.63 -25.98 -19.23
N LEU A 372 11.66 -25.73 -18.41
CA LEU A 372 11.51 -25.57 -16.96
C LEU A 372 10.99 -24.17 -16.59
N ARG A 373 9.72 -23.89 -16.93
CA ARG A 373 9.09 -22.57 -16.75
C ARG A 373 9.22 -21.97 -15.35
N ALA A 374 9.19 -22.77 -14.29
CA ALA A 374 9.30 -22.31 -12.90
C ALA A 374 10.69 -21.72 -12.55
N ALA A 375 11.72 -22.01 -13.34
CA ALA A 375 13.03 -21.37 -13.24
C ALA A 375 13.06 -19.98 -13.91
N HIS A 376 12.10 -19.69 -14.80
CA HIS A 376 12.08 -18.48 -15.63
C HIS A 376 10.90 -17.53 -15.35
N ILE A 377 9.84 -18.00 -14.70
CA ILE A 377 8.62 -17.26 -14.38
C ILE A 377 8.24 -17.49 -12.91
N SER A 378 8.26 -16.43 -12.09
CA SER A 378 7.99 -16.49 -10.64
C SER A 378 6.65 -17.13 -10.28
N ASN A 379 5.59 -16.76 -11.00
CA ASN A 379 4.21 -17.12 -10.68
C ASN A 379 3.81 -18.56 -11.06
N VAL A 380 4.72 -19.37 -11.60
CA VAL A 380 4.44 -20.78 -11.99
C VAL A 380 4.64 -21.74 -10.83
N ALA A 381 5.51 -21.42 -9.87
CA ALA A 381 5.77 -22.29 -8.75
C ALA A 381 4.61 -22.28 -7.73
N LYS A 382 4.35 -23.45 -7.12
CA LYS A 382 3.39 -23.53 -6.00
C LYS A 382 3.96 -22.78 -4.79
N LEU A 383 3.09 -22.10 -4.05
CA LEU A 383 3.44 -21.28 -2.88
C LEU A 383 4.39 -22.00 -1.89
N LYS A 384 4.12 -23.29 -1.61
CA LYS A 384 4.94 -24.11 -0.70
C LYS A 384 6.40 -24.34 -1.12
N HIS A 385 6.75 -23.99 -2.36
CA HIS A 385 8.11 -24.12 -2.90
C HIS A 385 8.80 -22.77 -3.08
N LEU A 386 8.13 -21.67 -2.76
CA LEU A 386 8.72 -20.34 -2.82
C LEU A 386 9.55 -20.10 -1.55
N PRO A 387 10.78 -19.59 -1.67
CA PRO A 387 11.52 -19.07 -0.53
C PRO A 387 10.74 -17.96 0.17
N LYS A 388 10.98 -17.78 1.47
CA LYS A 388 10.32 -16.73 2.25
C LYS A 388 10.75 -15.35 1.71
N PRO A 389 9.81 -14.43 1.40
CA PRO A 389 10.14 -13.08 0.97
C PRO A 389 10.87 -12.32 2.08
N THR A 390 11.82 -11.48 1.68
CA THR A 390 12.57 -10.58 2.57
C THR A 390 12.43 -9.15 2.07
N LEU A 391 12.85 -8.17 2.88
CA LEU A 391 12.96 -6.78 2.43
C LEU A 391 14.37 -6.51 1.89
N VAL A 392 14.48 -5.53 0.99
CA VAL A 392 15.78 -5.05 0.51
C VAL A 392 16.44 -4.21 1.60
N GLU A 393 17.60 -4.67 2.08
CA GLU A 393 18.40 -3.94 3.06
C GLU A 393 19.40 -2.97 2.38
N ASP A 394 19.90 -3.36 1.20
CA ASP A 394 20.92 -2.62 0.45
C ASP A 394 20.43 -1.21 0.04
N PRO A 395 21.02 -0.13 0.59
CA PRO A 395 20.66 1.24 0.24
C PRO A 395 20.89 1.57 -1.24
N GLY A 396 21.93 0.98 -1.85
CA GLY A 396 22.25 1.23 -3.26
C GLY A 396 21.14 0.73 -4.19
N LEU A 397 20.67 -0.49 -3.95
CA LEU A 397 19.54 -1.05 -4.66
C LEU A 397 18.24 -0.27 -4.41
N ARG A 398 17.97 0.18 -3.18
CA ARG A 398 16.81 1.04 -2.89
C ARG A 398 16.85 2.34 -3.70
N GLN A 399 18.01 3.00 -3.74
CA GLN A 399 18.20 4.22 -4.54
C GLN A 399 17.98 3.94 -6.04
N GLN A 400 18.45 2.80 -6.54
CA GLN A 400 18.24 2.41 -7.94
C GLN A 400 16.76 2.21 -8.26
N VAL A 401 15.99 1.57 -7.36
CA VAL A 401 14.54 1.39 -7.48
C VAL A 401 13.79 2.74 -7.42
N GLN A 402 14.19 3.65 -6.53
CA GLN A 402 13.62 4.99 -6.43
C GLN A 402 13.88 5.81 -7.72
N GLN A 403 15.10 5.76 -8.25
CA GLN A 403 15.45 6.43 -9.51
C GLN A 403 14.65 5.85 -10.69
N LEU A 404 14.54 4.53 -10.77
CA LEU A 404 13.73 3.84 -11.78
C LEU A 404 12.26 4.26 -11.67
N THR A 405 11.71 4.31 -10.45
CA THR A 405 10.34 4.79 -10.20
C THR A 405 10.16 6.23 -10.70
N ARG A 406 11.11 7.13 -10.40
CA ARG A 406 11.07 8.52 -10.89
C ARG A 406 11.03 8.59 -12.41
N GLN A 407 11.86 7.81 -13.10
CA GLN A 407 11.92 7.80 -14.58
C GLN A 407 10.62 7.25 -15.19
N VAL A 408 10.06 6.19 -14.61
CA VAL A 408 8.81 5.56 -15.07
C VAL A 408 7.64 6.53 -14.99
N PHE A 409 7.43 7.13 -13.82
CA PHE A 409 6.31 8.06 -13.64
C PHE A 409 6.56 9.39 -14.34
N GLY A 410 7.82 9.84 -14.41
CA GLY A 410 8.21 11.01 -15.20
C GLY A 410 7.88 10.88 -16.69
N ALA A 411 8.01 9.67 -17.25
CA ALA A 411 7.69 9.40 -18.66
C ALA A 411 6.19 9.53 -19.00
N VAL A 412 5.30 9.49 -18.00
CA VAL A 412 3.84 9.61 -18.20
C VAL A 412 3.21 10.80 -17.48
N ALA A 413 3.96 11.58 -16.71
CA ALA A 413 3.45 12.65 -15.84
C ALA A 413 2.72 13.78 -16.59
N GLU A 414 2.98 13.96 -17.89
CA GLU A 414 2.26 14.94 -18.72
C GLU A 414 0.82 14.51 -19.05
N TYR A 415 0.54 13.20 -19.00
CA TYR A 415 -0.78 12.64 -19.27
C TYR A 415 -1.64 12.52 -18.01
N ALA A 416 -1.06 12.76 -16.84
CA ALA A 416 -1.80 12.72 -15.59
C ALA A 416 -2.84 13.85 -15.56
N PRO A 417 -4.08 13.57 -15.13
CA PRO A 417 -5.10 14.60 -15.02
C PRO A 417 -4.63 15.70 -14.06
N ARG A 418 -4.70 16.94 -14.53
CA ARG A 418 -4.42 18.12 -13.72
C ARG A 418 -5.72 18.64 -13.14
N GLY A 419 -5.64 19.14 -11.91
CA GLY A 419 -6.76 19.78 -11.24
C GLY A 419 -7.25 21.05 -11.98
N PRO A 420 -8.35 21.65 -11.52
CA PRO A 420 -9.13 21.22 -10.35
C PRO A 420 -9.89 19.93 -10.63
N TYR A 421 -9.94 19.05 -9.64
CA TYR A 421 -10.75 17.84 -9.67
C TYR A 421 -12.20 18.18 -9.30
N ALA A 422 -13.14 17.29 -9.60
CA ALA A 422 -14.54 17.43 -9.18
C ALA A 422 -14.90 16.34 -8.16
N PRO A 423 -15.47 16.67 -6.98
CA PRO A 423 -15.61 18.02 -6.41
C PRO A 423 -14.27 18.74 -6.21
N LYS A 424 -14.30 20.07 -6.01
CA LYS A 424 -13.12 20.95 -6.00
C LYS A 424 -12.07 20.54 -4.96
N GLU A 425 -12.52 19.97 -3.86
CA GLU A 425 -11.72 19.51 -2.74
C GLU A 425 -11.15 18.11 -2.98
N SER A 426 -11.45 17.46 -4.10
CA SER A 426 -11.01 16.10 -4.36
C SER A 426 -9.51 15.96 -4.53
N GLU A 427 -9.05 14.74 -4.26
CA GLU A 427 -7.67 14.29 -4.45
C GLU A 427 -7.66 12.96 -5.18
N LEU A 428 -6.61 12.74 -5.96
CA LEU A 428 -6.38 11.46 -6.63
C LEU A 428 -5.27 10.71 -5.92
N CYS A 429 -5.48 9.45 -5.60
CA CYS A 429 -4.53 8.62 -4.87
C CYS A 429 -4.49 7.23 -5.49
N GLN A 430 -3.32 6.82 -6.00
CA GLN A 430 -3.13 5.50 -6.57
C GLN A 430 -1.82 4.89 -6.10
N VAL A 431 -1.91 3.70 -5.49
CA VAL A 431 -0.76 2.86 -5.21
C VAL A 431 -0.55 1.88 -6.36
N PHE A 432 0.68 1.83 -6.87
CA PHE A 432 1.14 0.95 -7.93
C PHE A 432 2.12 -0.07 -7.38
N GLY A 433 2.13 -1.28 -7.96
CA GLY A 433 3.18 -2.28 -7.71
C GLY A 433 4.14 -2.37 -8.88
N LEU A 434 5.43 -2.17 -8.65
CA LEU A 434 6.46 -2.29 -9.67
C LEU A 434 7.14 -3.65 -9.52
N ASP A 435 7.17 -4.43 -10.60
CA ASP A 435 7.94 -5.66 -10.68
C ASP A 435 9.26 -5.36 -11.39
N ILE A 436 10.37 -5.56 -10.67
CA ILE A 436 11.72 -5.20 -11.12
C ILE A 436 12.59 -6.44 -11.06
N ILE A 437 13.43 -6.67 -12.07
CA ILE A 437 14.43 -7.74 -12.08
C ILE A 437 15.83 -7.16 -12.12
N LEU A 438 16.80 -7.90 -11.61
CA LEU A 438 18.21 -7.54 -11.70
C LEU A 438 18.91 -8.41 -12.74
N ASP A 439 19.84 -7.82 -13.49
CA ASP A 439 20.82 -8.58 -14.25
C ASP A 439 22.02 -8.98 -13.38
N ALA A 440 22.91 -9.84 -13.87
CA ALA A 440 24.06 -10.31 -13.11
C ALA A 440 25.09 -9.19 -12.80
N GLY A 441 24.98 -8.04 -13.46
CA GLY A 441 25.74 -6.83 -13.13
C GLY A 441 25.13 -6.01 -11.99
N GLY A 442 23.98 -6.42 -11.45
CA GLY A 442 23.26 -5.71 -10.40
C GLY A 442 22.43 -4.53 -10.90
N LYS A 443 22.19 -4.41 -12.21
CA LYS A 443 21.35 -3.34 -12.76
C LYS A 443 19.88 -3.73 -12.68
N ALA A 444 19.05 -2.83 -12.14
CA ALA A 444 17.60 -2.98 -12.09
C ALA A 444 16.94 -2.69 -13.45
N TRP A 445 15.99 -3.55 -13.81
CA TRP A 445 15.17 -3.46 -15.00
C TRP A 445 13.69 -3.58 -14.61
N LEU A 446 12.88 -2.60 -15.00
CA LEU A 446 11.44 -2.66 -14.84
C LEU A 446 10.87 -3.76 -15.75
N LEU A 447 10.08 -4.67 -15.20
CA LEU A 447 9.36 -5.67 -15.99
C LEU A 447 7.93 -5.23 -16.30
N GLU A 448 7.24 -4.68 -15.30
CA GLU A 448 5.86 -4.18 -15.41
C GLU A 448 5.50 -3.27 -14.24
N VAL A 449 4.48 -2.44 -14.44
CA VAL A 449 3.78 -1.70 -13.39
C VAL A 449 2.37 -2.28 -13.28
N ASN A 450 1.89 -2.50 -12.08
CA ASN A 450 0.54 -2.97 -11.78
C ASN A 450 -0.23 -1.81 -11.13
N ASP A 451 -1.31 -1.34 -11.75
CA ASP A 451 -2.14 -0.26 -11.19
C ASP A 451 -3.02 -0.71 -10.02
N TYR A 452 -3.32 -2.00 -9.92
CA TYR A 452 -4.04 -2.58 -8.80
C TYR A 452 -3.23 -3.74 -8.19
N PRO A 453 -2.11 -3.47 -7.50
CA PRO A 453 -1.25 -4.51 -6.96
C PRO A 453 -2.00 -5.42 -5.98
N ALA A 454 -1.49 -6.63 -5.80
CA ALA A 454 -1.96 -7.52 -4.75
C ALA A 454 -1.33 -7.11 -3.41
N ILE A 455 -2.18 -6.88 -2.41
CA ILE A 455 -1.81 -6.51 -1.05
C ILE A 455 -2.30 -7.64 -0.15
N GLY A 456 -1.39 -8.41 0.43
CA GLY A 456 -1.70 -9.53 1.33
C GLY A 456 -2.57 -10.64 0.75
N SER A 457 -2.53 -10.89 -0.56
CA SER A 457 -3.34 -11.92 -1.22
C SER A 457 -2.68 -12.50 -2.48
N GLY A 458 -3.15 -13.68 -2.92
CA GLY A 458 -2.71 -14.32 -4.16
C GLY A 458 -1.22 -14.63 -4.18
N THR A 459 -0.50 -14.17 -5.21
CA THR A 459 0.96 -14.38 -5.31
C THR A 459 1.74 -13.70 -4.19
N MET A 460 1.12 -12.81 -3.41
CA MET A 460 1.73 -12.10 -2.30
C MET A 460 1.33 -12.64 -0.92
N GLU A 461 0.58 -13.73 -0.85
CA GLU A 461 0.07 -14.32 0.40
C GLU A 461 1.17 -14.75 1.39
N HIS A 462 2.36 -15.06 0.89
CA HIS A 462 3.51 -15.50 1.69
C HIS A 462 4.43 -14.36 2.15
N VAL A 463 4.15 -13.11 1.75
CA VAL A 463 4.81 -11.94 2.34
C VAL A 463 4.22 -11.70 3.72
N ASP A 464 5.05 -11.31 4.67
CA ASP A 464 4.59 -10.94 6.01
C ASP A 464 3.53 -9.84 5.92
N THR A 465 2.34 -10.14 6.44
CA THR A 465 1.19 -9.23 6.46
C THR A 465 1.52 -7.87 7.08
N ALA A 466 2.49 -7.80 8.01
CA ALA A 466 2.92 -6.55 8.63
C ALA A 466 3.46 -5.54 7.61
N VAL A 467 4.12 -6.00 6.53
CA VAL A 467 4.60 -5.14 5.44
C VAL A 467 3.43 -4.41 4.79
N TYR A 468 2.36 -5.13 4.49
CA TYR A 468 1.17 -4.55 3.88
C TYR A 468 0.35 -3.71 4.85
N THR A 469 0.29 -4.09 6.13
CA THR A 469 -0.36 -3.27 7.15
C THR A 469 0.35 -1.93 7.30
N ARG A 470 1.70 -1.88 7.27
CA ARG A 470 2.47 -0.62 7.24
C ARG A 470 2.19 0.19 5.98
N LEU A 471 2.20 -0.44 4.80
CA LEU A 471 1.85 0.24 3.55
C LEU A 471 0.47 0.93 3.62
N VAL A 472 -0.54 0.24 4.17
CA VAL A 472 -1.89 0.80 4.34
C VAL A 472 -1.88 1.94 5.35
N ARG A 473 -1.25 1.76 6.51
CA ARG A 473 -1.09 2.81 7.53
C ARG A 473 -0.47 4.06 6.93
N ASP A 474 0.61 3.91 6.17
CA ASP A 474 1.38 5.04 5.67
C ASP A 474 0.62 5.79 4.56
N VAL A 475 -0.26 5.13 3.79
CA VAL A 475 -1.22 5.82 2.91
C VAL A 475 -2.26 6.60 3.72
N LEU A 476 -2.78 6.03 4.80
CA LEU A 476 -3.74 6.73 5.66
C LEU A 476 -3.11 7.99 6.25
N LEU A 477 -1.90 7.88 6.80
CA LEU A 477 -1.16 8.99 7.41
C LEU A 477 -0.74 10.08 6.41
N LEU A 478 -0.34 9.70 5.19
CA LEU A 478 0.13 10.64 4.19
C LEU A 478 -1.02 11.38 3.48
N VAL A 479 -2.10 10.66 3.15
CA VAL A 479 -3.15 11.16 2.25
C VAL A 479 -4.52 11.30 2.95
N VAL A 480 -4.96 10.28 3.67
CA VAL A 480 -6.36 10.19 4.11
C VAL A 480 -6.62 11.01 5.37
N SER A 481 -5.83 10.80 6.42
CA SER A 481 -6.00 11.48 7.70
C SER A 481 -5.81 12.99 7.59
N PRO A 482 -4.81 13.53 6.87
CA PRO A 482 -4.70 14.99 6.72
C PRO A 482 -5.94 15.61 6.08
N LYS A 483 -6.53 14.90 5.13
CA LYS A 483 -7.72 15.37 4.42
C LYS A 483 -9.01 15.26 5.23
N LEU A 484 -9.19 14.14 5.95
CA LEU A 484 -10.45 13.85 6.64
C LEU A 484 -10.47 14.28 8.10
N ASP A 485 -9.31 14.29 8.74
CA ASP A 485 -9.15 14.54 10.17
C ASP A 485 -8.41 15.86 10.47
N GLY A 486 -7.88 16.54 9.46
CA GLY A 486 -7.18 17.82 9.61
C GLY A 486 -5.84 17.72 10.35
N VAL A 487 -5.27 16.52 10.42
CA VAL A 487 -3.95 16.28 11.03
C VAL A 487 -2.82 16.59 10.06
N ASP A 488 -1.61 16.78 10.59
CA ASP A 488 -0.44 16.96 9.75
C ASP A 488 -0.13 15.70 8.92
N SER A 489 0.35 15.93 7.70
CA SER A 489 0.76 14.84 6.81
C SER A 489 2.01 14.15 7.33
N ASN A 490 1.96 12.82 7.44
CA ASN A 490 3.10 12.01 7.85
C ASN A 490 3.41 10.98 6.76
N PRO A 491 4.61 11.03 6.14
CA PRO A 491 4.96 10.11 5.06
C PRO A 491 5.18 8.67 5.52
N GLY A 492 5.40 8.38 6.81
CA GLY A 492 5.77 7.04 7.25
C GLY A 492 6.98 6.50 6.47
N GLY A 493 6.84 5.32 5.86
CA GLY A 493 7.85 4.72 4.97
C GLY A 493 7.88 5.25 3.53
N TRP A 494 7.14 6.31 3.20
CA TRP A 494 7.13 6.91 1.86
C TRP A 494 8.30 7.88 1.64
N VAL A 495 9.17 7.57 0.68
CA VAL A 495 10.21 8.48 0.21
C VAL A 495 9.66 9.32 -0.93
N SER A 496 9.62 10.65 -0.75
CA SER A 496 9.19 11.58 -1.80
C SER A 496 10.18 11.64 -2.94
N LEU A 497 9.68 11.56 -4.17
CA LEU A 497 10.46 11.62 -5.40
C LEU A 497 10.05 12.84 -6.22
N SER A 498 11.04 13.58 -6.72
CA SER A 498 10.78 14.72 -7.60
C SER A 498 10.34 14.23 -8.99
N LEU A 499 9.12 14.54 -9.39
CA LEU A 499 8.73 14.40 -10.79
C LEU A 499 9.49 15.47 -11.61
N PRO A 500 10.02 15.12 -12.79
CA PRO A 500 10.61 16.12 -13.66
C PRO A 500 9.55 17.18 -13.95
N THR A 501 9.91 18.46 -13.75
CA THR A 501 9.06 19.58 -14.16
C THR A 501 8.72 19.33 -15.62
N ALA A 502 7.43 19.33 -15.96
CA ALA A 502 6.99 19.06 -17.31
C ALA A 502 7.86 19.89 -18.26
N ARG A 503 8.70 19.22 -19.05
CA ARG A 503 9.45 19.92 -20.09
C ARG A 503 8.39 20.67 -20.86
N LYS A 504 8.61 21.97 -21.15
CA LYS A 504 7.87 22.62 -22.23
C LYS A 504 8.15 21.73 -23.43
N VAL A 505 7.26 20.78 -23.71
CA VAL A 505 7.30 19.98 -24.90
C VAL A 505 7.31 21.05 -25.97
N VAL A 506 8.46 21.23 -26.63
CA VAL A 506 8.54 22.03 -27.84
C VAL A 506 7.49 21.38 -28.70
N CYS A 507 6.33 22.04 -28.81
CA CYS A 507 5.16 21.43 -29.43
C CYS A 507 5.63 20.99 -30.80
N PHE A 508 5.87 19.70 -30.97
CA PHE A 508 5.81 19.12 -32.29
C PHE A 508 4.45 19.57 -32.81
N SER A 509 4.44 20.10 -34.03
CA SER A 509 3.28 20.79 -34.60
C SER A 509 1.98 20.03 -34.29
N PRO A 510 0.82 20.69 -34.20
CA PRO A 510 -0.46 20.02 -33.97
C PRO A 510 -0.65 18.73 -34.80
N ALA A 511 -0.07 18.64 -36.00
CA ALA A 511 -0.01 17.43 -36.82
C ALA A 511 0.71 16.22 -36.19
N ALA A 512 1.77 16.40 -35.39
CA ALA A 512 2.49 15.31 -34.73
C ALA A 512 1.79 14.83 -33.44
N ARG A 513 1.14 15.74 -32.69
CA ARG A 513 0.28 15.36 -31.55
C ARG A 513 -0.97 14.63 -32.04
N VAL A 514 -1.62 15.17 -33.07
CA VAL A 514 -2.73 14.49 -33.75
C VAL A 514 -2.25 13.21 -34.42
N SER A 515 -1.03 13.11 -34.94
CA SER A 515 -0.52 11.85 -35.48
C SER A 515 -0.26 10.83 -34.38
N ALA A 516 0.28 11.18 -33.21
CA ALA A 516 0.48 10.23 -32.11
C ALA A 516 -0.85 9.80 -31.48
N GLU A 517 -1.77 10.74 -31.25
CA GLU A 517 -3.11 10.45 -30.73
C GLU A 517 -4.01 9.78 -31.76
N MET A 518 -3.96 10.15 -33.05
CA MET A 518 -4.63 9.39 -34.12
C MET A 518 -3.94 8.05 -34.37
N PHE A 519 -2.65 7.89 -34.16
CA PHE A 519 -2.00 6.57 -34.25
C PHE A 519 -2.46 5.66 -33.11
N LEU A 520 -2.69 6.21 -31.92
CA LEU A 520 -3.30 5.48 -30.79
C LEU A 520 -4.81 5.24 -30.99
N LEU A 521 -5.57 6.26 -31.43
CA LEU A 521 -7.03 6.20 -31.61
C LEU A 521 -7.45 5.42 -32.86
N SER A 522 -6.73 5.54 -33.99
CA SER A 522 -7.00 4.71 -35.19
C SER A 522 -6.72 3.23 -34.94
N ARG A 523 -5.71 2.90 -34.11
CA ARG A 523 -5.47 1.53 -33.64
C ARG A 523 -6.56 1.00 -32.72
N GLN A 524 -7.22 1.87 -31.94
CA GLN A 524 -8.32 1.51 -31.04
C GLN A 524 -9.68 1.40 -31.77
N TYR A 525 -9.94 2.25 -32.76
CA TYR A 525 -11.22 2.29 -33.50
C TYR A 525 -11.31 1.29 -34.67
N MET A 526 -10.20 0.84 -35.27
CA MET A 526 -10.24 -0.25 -36.27
C MET A 526 -10.43 -1.66 -35.67
N ALA A 527 -10.75 -1.76 -34.37
CA ALA A 527 -11.01 -3.03 -33.68
C ALA A 527 -12.49 -3.24 -33.28
N SER A 528 -13.39 -2.32 -33.62
CA SER A 528 -14.84 -2.49 -33.39
C SER A 528 -15.52 -3.05 -34.65
N PRO A 529 -16.25 -4.19 -34.59
CA PRO A 529 -16.88 -4.80 -35.76
C PRO A 529 -18.22 -4.14 -36.16
N ALA A 530 -18.58 -3.01 -35.57
CA ALA A 530 -19.80 -2.29 -35.92
C ALA A 530 -19.49 -1.23 -36.98
N PHE A 531 -19.41 -1.65 -38.24
CA PHE A 531 -19.65 -0.91 -39.50
C PHE A 531 -18.96 -1.68 -40.64
N ALA A 532 -19.55 -2.81 -41.02
CA ALA A 532 -19.43 -3.45 -42.32
C ALA A 532 -20.74 -4.18 -42.61
#